data_AF-E6MTX0-F1
#
_entry.id   AF-E6MTX0-F1
#
_cell.length_a   1.000
_cell.length_b   1.000
_cell.length_c   1.000
_cell.angle_alpha   90.00
_cell.angle_beta   90.00
_cell.angle_gamma   90.00
#
_symmetry.space_group_name_H-M   'P 1'
#
loop_
_entity.id
_entity.type
_entity.pdbx_description
1 polymer ?
#
loop_
_entity_poly.entity_id
_entity_poly.type
_entity_poly.pdbx_seq_one_letter_code
_entity_poly.pdbx_strand_id
1 'polypeptide(L)'
;KVNNIQIDGISFIEHHSFEAFNEGVRLKQCIEYQESLTGIKVKRVGADSIYANNANRTMCTEKGITTYFTRKGPRPKEEAECLKTARKIIGNLELR
;
A
#
# COMPACT_ATOMS: atom_id res chain seq x y z
N LYS A 1 -16.87 -7.68 -11.86
CA LYS A 1 -16.17 -6.86 -10.84
C LYS A 1 -15.56 -5.66 -11.57
N VAL A 2 -15.61 -4.48 -10.97
CA VAL A 2 -15.04 -3.26 -11.57
C VAL A 2 -13.71 -2.98 -10.90
N ASN A 3 -12.66 -2.71 -11.68
CA ASN A 3 -11.42 -2.17 -11.13
C ASN A 3 -11.45 -0.64 -11.19
N ASN A 4 -11.19 -0.01 -10.04
CA ASN A 4 -11.14 1.43 -9.91
C ASN A 4 -9.75 1.82 -9.39
N ILE A 5 -9.07 2.70 -10.12
CA ILE A 5 -7.84 3.35 -9.65
C ILE A 5 -8.18 4.80 -9.28
N GLN A 6 -7.62 5.27 -8.18
CA GLN A 6 -7.79 6.66 -7.74
C GLN A 6 -6.48 7.41 -7.89
N ILE A 7 -6.51 8.52 -8.63
CA ILE A 7 -5.38 9.41 -8.84
C ILE A 7 -5.83 10.80 -8.41
N ASP A 8 -5.18 11.38 -7.40
CA ASP A 8 -5.48 12.72 -6.87
C ASP A 8 -6.99 12.97 -6.58
N GLY A 9 -7.69 11.94 -6.09
CA GLY A 9 -9.11 11.99 -5.76
C GLY A 9 -10.06 11.74 -6.94
N ILE A 10 -9.55 11.59 -8.15
CA ILE A 10 -10.32 11.23 -9.35
C ILE A 10 -10.30 9.72 -9.52
N SER A 11 -11.48 9.12 -9.64
CA SER A 11 -11.65 7.68 -9.87
C SER A 11 -11.68 7.36 -11.36
N PHE A 12 -10.84 6.44 -11.80
CA PHE A 12 -10.82 5.92 -13.17
C PHE A 12 -11.27 4.46 -13.16
N ILE A 13 -12.26 4.15 -14.00
CA ILE A 13 -12.69 2.77 -14.24
C ILE A 13 -11.75 2.18 -15.28
N GLU A 14 -10.82 1.34 -14.84
CA GLU A 14 -9.80 0.74 -15.71
C GLU A 14 -10.36 -0.47 -16.47
N HIS A 15 -11.17 -1.28 -15.81
CA HIS A 15 -11.66 -2.51 -16.41
C HIS A 15 -12.99 -2.98 -15.81
N HIS A 16 -13.92 -3.34 -16.69
CA HIS A 16 -15.18 -3.99 -16.33
C HIS A 16 -15.15 -5.43 -16.86
N SER A 17 -14.83 -6.40 -16.01
CA SER A 17 -14.82 -7.82 -16.39
C SER A 17 -15.63 -8.67 -15.41
N PHE A 18 -16.24 -9.73 -15.92
CA PHE A 18 -16.95 -10.73 -15.14
C PHE A 18 -16.02 -11.84 -14.62
N GLU A 19 -14.76 -11.87 -15.09
CA GLU A 19 -13.77 -12.86 -14.68
C GLU A 19 -13.12 -12.53 -13.33
N ALA A 20 -12.62 -13.58 -12.65
CA ALA A 20 -11.83 -13.43 -11.44
C ALA A 20 -10.54 -12.66 -11.75
N PHE A 21 -10.25 -11.62 -10.98
CA PHE A 21 -9.03 -10.84 -11.18
C PHE A 21 -7.83 -11.63 -10.66
N ASN A 22 -6.77 -11.72 -11.47
CA ASN A 22 -5.48 -12.18 -10.97
C ASN A 22 -4.82 -11.03 -10.18
N GLU A 23 -5.02 -11.03 -8.86
CA GLU A 23 -4.53 -9.95 -7.98
C GLU A 23 -3.00 -9.79 -7.99
N GLY A 24 -2.28 -10.85 -8.38
CA GLY A 24 -0.82 -10.86 -8.46
C GLY A 24 -0.25 -9.92 -9.53
N VAL A 25 -0.92 -9.79 -10.68
CA VAL A 25 -0.44 -8.97 -11.81
C VAL A 25 -1.09 -7.58 -11.86
N ARG A 26 -2.29 -7.46 -11.28
CA ARG A 26 -3.12 -6.26 -11.47
C ARG A 26 -2.53 -5.01 -10.84
N LEU A 27 -1.91 -5.11 -9.67
CA LEU A 27 -1.29 -3.94 -9.02
C LEU A 27 -0.22 -3.29 -9.92
N LYS A 28 0.61 -4.12 -10.56
CA LYS A 28 1.63 -3.65 -11.50
C LYS A 28 0.99 -2.94 -12.70
N GLN A 29 -0.05 -3.54 -13.28
CA GLN A 29 -0.80 -2.95 -14.40
C GLN A 29 -1.41 -1.60 -14.04
N CYS A 30 -2.01 -1.47 -12.85
CA CYS A 30 -2.59 -0.22 -12.37
C CYS A 30 -1.53 0.90 -12.23
N ILE A 31 -0.36 0.56 -11.67
CA ILE A 31 0.76 1.50 -11.53
C ILE A 31 1.25 1.94 -12.91
N GLU A 32 1.49 0.99 -13.81
CA GLU A 32 1.97 1.29 -15.17
C GLU A 32 0.95 2.14 -15.95
N TYR A 33 -0.34 1.85 -15.78
CA TYR A 33 -1.40 2.63 -16.38
C TYR A 33 -1.45 4.05 -15.82
N GLN A 34 -1.38 4.24 -14.50
CA GLN A 34 -1.30 5.57 -13.89
C GLN A 34 -0.07 6.35 -14.39
N GLU A 35 1.10 5.73 -14.47
CA GLU A 35 2.31 6.39 -14.99
C GLU A 35 2.16 6.77 -16.46
N SER A 36 1.48 5.94 -17.27
CA SER A 36 1.21 6.25 -18.68
C SER A 36 0.22 7.40 -18.86
N LEU A 37 -0.78 7.52 -17.99
CA LEU A 37 -1.78 8.59 -18.03
C LEU A 37 -1.21 9.94 -17.56
N THR A 38 -0.37 9.91 -16.54
CA THR A 38 0.12 11.14 -15.87
C THR A 38 1.51 11.56 -16.31
N GLY A 39 2.31 10.65 -16.88
CA GLY A 39 3.74 10.85 -17.12
C GLY A 39 4.58 10.93 -15.83
N ILE A 40 3.97 10.73 -14.65
CA ILE A 40 4.60 10.90 -13.35
C ILE A 40 4.82 9.52 -12.72
N LYS A 41 6.04 9.29 -12.20
CA LYS A 41 6.37 8.08 -11.46
C LYS A 41 5.62 7.99 -10.14
N VAL A 42 5.02 6.82 -9.89
CA VAL A 42 4.28 6.57 -8.65
C VAL A 42 5.27 6.46 -7.49
N LYS A 43 5.01 7.16 -6.39
CA LYS A 43 5.85 7.11 -5.17
C LYS A 43 5.18 6.40 -4.00
N ARG A 44 3.84 6.43 -3.95
CA ARG A 44 3.05 5.88 -2.85
C ARG A 44 1.82 5.17 -3.40
N VAL A 45 1.49 4.02 -2.85
CA VAL A 45 0.31 3.23 -3.23
C VAL A 45 -0.42 2.73 -1.98
N GLY A 46 -1.73 3.02 -1.95
CA GLY A 46 -2.68 2.35 -1.07
C GLY A 46 -3.50 1.36 -1.90
N ALA A 47 -3.58 0.12 -1.44
CA ALA A 47 -4.39 -0.92 -2.09
C ALA A 47 -4.92 -1.90 -1.04
N ASP A 48 -5.96 -2.64 -1.41
CA ASP A 48 -6.56 -3.66 -0.55
C ASP A 48 -5.52 -4.72 -0.13
N SER A 49 -5.75 -5.31 1.05
CA SER A 49 -5.00 -6.43 1.61
C SER A 49 -4.76 -7.59 0.64
N ILE A 50 -5.68 -7.86 -0.30
CA ILE A 50 -5.54 -8.93 -1.30
C ILE A 50 -4.34 -8.70 -2.24
N TYR A 51 -3.92 -7.44 -2.43
CA TYR A 51 -2.74 -7.08 -3.23
C TYR A 51 -1.43 -7.21 -2.46
N ALA A 52 -1.47 -7.43 -1.13
CA ALA A 52 -0.32 -7.43 -0.26
C ALA A 52 0.51 -8.75 -0.29
N ASN A 53 0.61 -9.37 -1.46
CA ASN A 53 1.39 -10.59 -1.71
C ASN A 53 2.90 -10.30 -1.87
N ASN A 54 3.73 -11.35 -1.89
CA ASN A 54 5.20 -11.19 -1.93
C ASN A 54 5.68 -10.54 -3.22
N ALA A 55 5.14 -10.95 -4.37
CA ALA A 55 5.54 -10.43 -5.68
C ALA A 55 5.31 -8.90 -5.75
N ASN A 56 4.14 -8.44 -5.31
CA ASN A 56 3.79 -7.03 -5.26
C ASN A 56 4.65 -6.24 -4.28
N ARG A 57 4.97 -6.80 -3.11
CA ARG A 57 5.88 -6.16 -2.14
C ARG A 57 7.28 -5.97 -2.71
N THR A 58 7.83 -7.01 -3.32
CA THR A 58 9.16 -6.95 -3.97
C THR A 58 9.16 -5.93 -5.09
N MET A 59 8.17 -5.99 -5.99
CA MET A 59 8.04 -5.04 -7.10
C MET A 59 7.92 -3.59 -6.62
N CYS A 60 7.10 -3.31 -5.60
CA CYS A 60 6.98 -1.96 -5.06
C CYS A 60 8.30 -1.49 -4.41
N THR A 61 9.00 -2.38 -3.70
CA THR A 61 10.30 -2.05 -3.07
C THR A 61 11.36 -1.73 -4.13
N GLU A 62 11.46 -2.56 -5.18
CA GLU A 62 12.39 -2.37 -6.30
C GLU A 62 12.11 -1.05 -7.06
N LYS A 63 10.84 -0.68 -7.23
CA LYS A 63 10.45 0.59 -7.85
C LYS A 63 10.55 1.79 -6.89
N GLY A 64 10.95 1.60 -5.63
CA GLY A 64 11.00 2.68 -4.63
C GLY A 64 9.62 3.21 -4.20
N ILE A 65 8.57 2.41 -4.41
CA ILE A 65 7.18 2.76 -4.08
C ILE A 65 6.91 2.40 -2.63
N THR A 66 6.52 3.39 -1.84
CA THR A 66 6.05 3.16 -0.46
C THR A 66 4.62 2.60 -0.50
N THR A 67 4.39 1.50 0.21
CA THR A 67 3.05 0.88 0.30
C THR A 67 2.54 0.90 1.74
N TYR A 68 1.21 0.90 1.89
CA TYR A 68 0.56 0.72 3.20
C TYR A 68 0.19 -0.76 3.48
N PHE A 69 0.92 -1.70 2.88
CA PHE A 69 0.63 -3.12 3.10
C PHE A 69 0.92 -3.52 4.54
N THR A 70 -0.06 -4.19 5.18
CA THR A 70 0.11 -4.75 6.52
C THR A 70 1.37 -5.60 6.58
N ARG A 71 2.14 -5.46 7.65
CA ARG A 71 3.40 -6.19 7.78
C ARG A 71 3.16 -7.69 7.95
N LYS A 72 4.06 -8.50 7.38
CA LYS A 72 4.08 -9.95 7.63
C LYS A 72 4.85 -10.27 8.93
N GLY A 73 4.34 -11.28 9.64
CA GLY A 73 4.98 -11.82 10.84
C GLY A 73 4.79 -10.95 12.10
N PRO A 74 5.17 -11.50 13.27
CA PRO A 74 5.09 -10.80 14.54
C PRO A 74 6.00 -9.56 14.55
N ARG A 75 5.64 -8.56 15.37
CA ARG A 75 6.50 -7.39 15.60
C ARG A 75 7.82 -7.82 16.26
N PRO A 76 8.97 -7.20 15.91
CA PRO A 76 10.24 -7.47 16.55
C PRO A 76 10.14 -6.96 18.00
N LYS A 77 10.86 -7.62 18.91
CA LYS A 77 10.80 -7.26 20.34
C LYS A 77 11.23 -5.81 20.60
N GLU A 78 12.23 -5.31 19.87
CA GLU A 78 12.71 -3.93 19.98
C GLU A 78 11.65 -2.88 19.63
N GLU A 79 10.87 -3.11 18.57
CA GLU A 79 9.80 -2.18 18.18
C GLU A 79 8.71 -2.11 19.25
N ALA A 80 8.43 -3.24 19.91
CA ALA A 80 7.46 -3.29 21.01
C ALA A 80 7.94 -2.50 22.24
N GLU A 81 9.23 -2.57 22.58
CA GLU A 81 9.84 -1.78 23.66
C GLU A 81 9.87 -0.28 23.33
N CYS A 82 10.19 0.09 22.09
CA CYS A 82 10.08 1.48 21.62
C CYS A 82 8.64 2.01 21.73
N LEU A 83 7.63 1.20 21.35
CA LEU A 83 6.22 1.58 21.45
C LEU A 83 5.76 1.76 22.90
N LYS A 84 6.21 0.88 23.82
CA LYS A 84 5.95 1.03 25.26
C LYS A 84 6.54 2.34 25.78
N THR A 85 7.77 2.65 25.38
CA THR A 85 8.46 3.88 25.76
C THR A 85 7.74 5.12 25.24
N ALA A 86 7.37 5.14 23.96
CA ALA A 86 6.63 6.24 23.36
C ALA A 86 5.27 6.49 24.05
N ARG A 87 4.51 5.41 24.34
CA ARG A 87 3.24 5.52 25.07
C ARG A 87 3.42 6.08 26.48
N LYS A 88 4.47 5.67 27.18
CA LYS A 88 4.80 6.18 28.52
C LYS A 88 5.12 7.68 28.48
N ILE A 89 5.86 8.13 27.46
CA ILE A 89 6.19 9.55 27.28
C ILE A 89 4.91 10.35 27.02
N ILE A 90 4.05 9.92 26.09
CA ILE A 90 2.80 10.62 25.76
C ILE A 90 1.88 10.70 26.98
N GLY A 91 1.66 9.59 27.69
CA GLY A 91 0.82 9.59 28.89
C GLY A 91 1.34 10.53 29.99
N ASN A 92 2.67 10.66 30.13
CA ASN A 92 3.26 11.62 31.06
C ASN A 92 3.13 13.09 30.62
N LEU A 93 2.98 13.34 29.32
CA LEU A 93 2.73 14.67 28.75
C LEU A 93 1.26 15.08 28.89
N GLU A 94 0.31 14.14 28.78
CA GLU A 94 -1.13 14.40 28.94
C GLU A 94 -1.56 14.59 30.41
N LEU A 95 -0.72 14.18 31.37
CA LEU A 95 -0.94 14.34 32.82
C LEU A 95 -0.33 15.64 33.41
N ARG A 96 0.24 16.51 32.57
CA ARG A 96 0.76 17.84 32.95
C ARG A 96 -0.12 18.94 32.39
#